data_AF-A0A957GWE2-F1
#
_entry.id   AF-A0A957GWE2-F1
#
_cell.length_a   1.000
_cell.length_b   1.000
_cell.length_c   1.000
_cell.angle_alpha   90.00
_cell.angle_beta   90.00
_cell.angle_gamma   90.00
#
_symmetry.space_group_name_H-M   'P 1'
#
loop_
_entity.id
_entity.type
_entity.pdbx_description
1 polymer ?
#
loop_
_entity_poly.entity_id
_entity_poly.type
_entity_poly.pdbx_seq_one_letter_code
_entity_poly.pdbx_strand_id
1 'polypeptide(L)'
;MPHPLHITSCLAEVTDGLCQRLAQRLNAALGSDIHFLGGSWPEREAALQQQTAQLALVCGLLHVFKGRQPGWAFEPIVAPVMRPARYGNQPVYFADVVV
;
A
#
# COMPACT_ATOMS: atom_id res chain seq x y z
N MET A 1 11.59 22.07 -8.15
CA MET A 1 11.46 20.71 -8.73
C MET A 1 10.53 19.92 -7.81
N PRO A 2 9.56 19.15 -8.33
CA PRO A 2 8.75 18.29 -7.47
C PRO A 2 9.67 17.30 -6.73
N HIS A 3 9.39 17.05 -5.45
CA HIS A 3 10.15 16.10 -4.65
C HIS A 3 9.86 14.66 -5.14
N PRO A 4 10.85 13.75 -5.15
CA PRO A 4 10.60 12.34 -5.47
C PRO A 4 9.50 11.79 -4.57
N LEU A 5 8.57 11.04 -5.16
CA LEU A 5 7.51 10.37 -4.42
C LEU A 5 7.93 8.94 -4.14
N HIS A 6 7.66 8.46 -2.94
CA HIS A 6 7.96 7.09 -2.56
C HIS A 6 6.68 6.30 -2.31
N ILE A 7 6.61 5.12 -2.92
CA ILE A 7 5.63 4.10 -2.61
C ILE A 7 6.29 2.98 -1.79
N THR A 8 5.63 2.47 -0.77
CA THR A 8 6.09 1.30 -0.02
C THR A 8 4.98 0.24 0.12
N SER A 9 5.26 -0.82 0.88
CA SER A 9 4.30 -1.89 1.21
C SER A 9 4.46 -2.30 2.66
N CYS A 10 3.38 -2.25 3.44
CA CYS A 10 3.30 -2.88 4.76
C CYS A 10 2.54 -4.23 4.71
N LEU A 11 2.59 -4.89 3.55
CA LEU A 11 2.21 -6.30 3.36
C LEU A 11 3.47 -7.19 3.45
N ALA A 12 3.29 -8.50 3.25
CA ALA A 12 4.41 -9.43 3.15
C ALA A 12 5.29 -9.15 1.92
N GLU A 13 6.57 -9.52 1.97
CA GLU A 13 7.59 -9.25 0.94
C GLU A 13 7.22 -9.77 -0.45
N VAL A 14 6.38 -10.82 -0.54
CA VAL A 14 5.83 -11.32 -1.80
C VAL A 14 5.09 -10.25 -2.62
N THR A 15 4.66 -9.17 -1.97
CA THR A 15 3.97 -8.03 -2.60
C THR A 15 4.91 -6.94 -3.14
N ASP A 16 6.21 -7.01 -2.87
CA ASP A 16 7.16 -5.96 -3.27
C ASP A 16 7.21 -5.78 -4.78
N GLY A 17 7.20 -6.90 -5.52
CA GLY A 17 7.16 -6.87 -6.98
C GLY A 17 5.89 -6.20 -7.53
N LEU A 18 4.77 -6.25 -6.80
CA LEU A 18 3.57 -5.50 -7.16
C LEU A 18 3.79 -3.99 -6.97
N CYS A 19 4.31 -3.56 -5.82
CA CYS A 19 4.57 -2.14 -5.55
C CYS A 19 5.62 -1.54 -6.51
N GLN A 20 6.66 -2.28 -6.86
CA GLN A 20 7.65 -1.86 -7.86
C GLN A 20 7.02 -1.64 -9.24
N ARG A 21 6.16 -2.58 -9.69
CA ARG A 21 5.42 -2.42 -10.96
C ARG A 21 4.42 -1.28 -10.91
N LEU A 22 3.77 -1.06 -9.77
CA LEU A 22 2.90 0.10 -9.56
C LEU A 22 3.69 1.41 -9.67
N ALA A 23 4.85 1.51 -9.01
CA ALA A 23 5.74 2.66 -9.13
C ALA A 23 6.07 2.93 -10.60
N GLN A 24 6.56 1.93 -11.34
CA GLN A 24 6.89 2.05 -12.77
C GLN A 24 5.69 2.51 -13.61
N ARG A 25 4.50 1.95 -13.36
CA ARG A 25 3.29 2.32 -14.09
C ARG A 25 2.86 3.76 -13.80
N LEU A 26 2.98 4.20 -12.55
CA LEU A 26 2.66 5.56 -12.14
C LEU A 26 3.67 6.57 -12.71
N ASN A 27 4.98 6.25 -12.71
CA ASN A 27 5.99 7.07 -13.41
C ASN A 27 5.59 7.29 -14.87
N ALA A 28 5.30 6.20 -15.58
CA ALA A 28 4.95 6.24 -17.00
C ALA A 28 3.65 7.01 -17.27
N ALA A 29 2.67 6.94 -16.36
CA ALA A 29 1.38 7.60 -16.51
C ALA A 29 1.40 9.08 -16.12
N LEU A 30 2.23 9.46 -15.14
CA LEU A 30 2.21 10.79 -14.52
C LEU A 30 3.44 11.65 -14.87
N GLY A 31 4.47 11.08 -15.49
CA GLY A 31 5.74 11.78 -15.74
C GLY A 31 6.43 12.29 -14.47
N SER A 32 6.16 11.63 -13.33
CA SER A 32 6.69 11.97 -12.00
C SER A 32 7.80 11.00 -11.61
N ASP A 33 8.67 11.40 -10.68
CA ASP A 33 9.76 10.57 -10.15
C ASP A 33 9.27 9.75 -8.95
N ILE A 34 8.83 8.51 -9.20
CA ILE A 34 8.18 7.65 -8.20
C ILE A 34 9.03 6.40 -7.95
N HIS A 35 9.51 6.18 -6.72
CA HIS A 35 10.35 5.02 -6.39
C HIS A 35 9.71 4.10 -5.37
N PHE A 36 10.02 2.81 -5.47
CA PHE A 36 9.67 1.86 -4.41
C PHE A 36 10.68 1.94 -3.27
N LEU A 37 10.20 2.25 -2.06
CA LEU A 37 10.96 2.23 -0.83
C LEU A 37 10.78 0.86 -0.14
N GLY A 38 11.78 0.00 -0.32
CA GLY A 38 11.85 -1.34 0.29
C GLY A 38 12.39 -1.31 1.73
N GLY A 39 12.94 -2.45 2.18
CA GLY A 39 13.46 -2.63 3.54
C GLY A 39 12.70 -3.69 4.33
N SER A 40 12.97 -3.81 5.62
CA SER A 40 12.21 -4.63 6.55
C SER A 40 10.82 -4.02 6.84
N TRP A 41 9.91 -4.83 7.38
CA TRP A 41 8.57 -4.35 7.73
C TRP A 41 8.57 -3.14 8.69
N PRO A 42 9.38 -3.12 9.79
CA PRO A 42 9.47 -1.95 10.67
C PRO A 42 9.98 -0.69 9.99
N GLU A 43 10.96 -0.81 9.07
CA GLU A 43 11.50 0.35 8.34
C GLU A 43 10.45 0.97 7.42
N ARG A 44 9.67 0.13 6.73
CA ARG A 44 8.58 0.59 5.85
C ARG A 44 7.45 1.22 6.65
N GLU A 45 7.14 0.64 7.81
CA GLU A 45 6.14 1.20 8.70
C GLU A 45 6.57 2.57 9.25
N ALA A 46 7.83 2.70 9.65
CA ALA A 46 8.42 3.97 10.08
C ALA A 46 8.40 5.01 8.95
N ALA A 47 8.65 4.59 7.71
CA ALA A 47 8.58 5.47 6.55
C ALA A 47 7.18 6.07 6.33
N LEU A 48 6.13 5.33 6.65
CA LEU A 48 4.77 5.87 6.66
C LEU A 48 4.57 6.84 7.82
N GLN A 49 4.93 6.47 9.04
CA GLN A 49 4.78 7.36 10.20
C GLN A 49 5.53 8.69 10.05
N GLN A 50 6.70 8.65 9.40
CA GLN A 50 7.54 9.83 9.13
C GLN A 50 7.19 10.53 7.81
N GLN A 51 6.21 10.02 7.06
CA GLN A 51 5.78 10.56 5.76
C GLN A 51 6.90 10.63 4.70
N THR A 52 7.95 9.82 4.86
CA THR A 52 9.02 9.67 3.85
C THR A 52 8.56 8.78 2.69
N ALA A 53 7.51 7.98 2.89
CA ALA A 53 6.67 7.40 1.85
C ALA A 53 5.30 8.09 1.78
N GLN A 54 4.82 8.42 0.58
CA GLN A 54 3.56 9.13 0.36
C GLN A 54 2.43 8.19 -0.09
N LEU A 55 2.79 6.97 -0.50
CA LEU A 55 1.83 5.94 -0.88
C LEU A 55 2.24 4.59 -0.29
N ALA A 56 1.26 3.78 0.11
CA ALA A 56 1.52 2.40 0.51
C ALA A 56 0.37 1.46 0.18
N LEU A 57 0.73 0.21 -0.09
CA LEU A 57 -0.17 -0.91 0.08
C LEU A 57 -0.11 -1.38 1.53
N VAL A 58 -1.26 -1.41 2.19
CA VAL A 58 -1.37 -1.76 3.62
C VAL A 58 -2.37 -2.90 3.80
N CYS A 59 -2.13 -3.78 4.78
CA CYS A 59 -3.12 -4.77 5.15
C CYS A 59 -4.31 -4.10 5.88
N GLY A 60 -5.47 -4.76 5.84
CA GLY A 60 -6.67 -4.27 6.54
C GLY A 60 -6.44 -4.08 8.04
N LEU A 61 -5.62 -4.91 8.67
CA LEU A 61 -5.26 -4.79 10.09
C LEU A 61 -4.57 -3.44 10.37
N LEU A 62 -3.49 -3.14 9.63
CA LEU A 62 -2.74 -1.89 9.81
C LEU A 62 -3.64 -0.68 9.54
N HIS A 63 -4.45 -0.74 8.49
CA HIS A 63 -5.42 0.31 8.16
C HIS A 63 -6.40 0.57 9.32
N VAL A 64 -7.01 -0.47 9.89
CA VAL A 64 -7.99 -0.32 10.98
C VAL A 64 -7.34 0.17 12.28
N PHE A 65 -6.16 -0.34 12.63
CA PHE A 65 -5.50 -0.02 13.89
C PHE A 65 -4.79 1.33 13.85
N LYS A 66 -3.98 1.60 12.82
CA LYS A 66 -3.23 2.86 12.71
C LYS A 66 -4.05 4.00 12.12
N GLY A 67 -5.01 3.71 11.24
CA GLY A 67 -5.91 4.73 10.68
C GLY A 67 -6.76 5.46 11.72
N ARG A 68 -6.85 4.93 12.94
CA ARG A 68 -7.54 5.55 14.08
C ARG A 68 -6.62 6.27 15.05
N GLN A 69 -5.30 6.20 14.86
CA GLN A 69 -4.34 6.84 15.76
C GLN A 69 -4.20 8.33 15.43
N PRO A 70 -4.11 9.21 16.44
CA PRO A 70 -3.78 10.61 16.22
C PRO A 70 -2.46 10.75 15.45
N GLY A 71 -2.43 11.64 14.46
CA GLY A 71 -1.24 11.87 13.64
C GLY A 71 -1.05 10.91 12.46
N TRP A 72 -1.97 9.96 12.24
CA TRP A 72 -1.98 9.17 11.01
C TRP A 72 -2.43 10.04 9.83
N ALA A 73 -1.54 10.22 8.85
CA ALA A 73 -1.73 11.16 7.74
C ALA A 73 -2.20 10.52 6.42
N PHE A 74 -2.57 9.23 6.42
CA PHE A 74 -2.97 8.52 5.20
C PHE A 74 -4.46 8.22 5.18
N GLU A 75 -5.06 8.48 4.02
CA GLU A 75 -6.41 8.08 3.69
C GLU A 75 -6.42 7.00 2.58
N PRO A 76 -7.37 6.06 2.59
CA PRO A 76 -7.52 5.10 1.51
C PRO A 76 -8.00 5.80 0.23
N ILE A 77 -7.21 5.72 -0.85
CA ILE A 77 -7.59 6.25 -2.17
C ILE A 77 -8.04 5.16 -3.14
N VAL A 78 -7.64 3.91 -2.89
CA VAL A 78 -7.97 2.73 -3.69
C VAL A 78 -8.06 1.50 -2.80
N ALA A 79 -8.84 0.51 -3.21
CA ALA A 79 -8.89 -0.80 -2.58
C ALA A 79 -8.83 -1.91 -3.64
N PRO A 80 -8.06 -2.99 -3.43
CA PRO A 80 -8.01 -4.10 -4.36
C PRO A 80 -9.34 -4.85 -4.36
N VAL A 81 -9.81 -5.22 -5.55
CA VAL A 81 -11.00 -6.06 -5.76
C VAL A 81 -10.55 -7.41 -6.29
N MET A 82 -10.94 -8.46 -5.59
CA MET A 82 -10.62 -9.83 -5.98
C MET A 82 -11.52 -10.28 -7.12
N ARG A 83 -10.94 -10.97 -8.11
CA ARG A 83 -11.63 -11.38 -9.35
C ARG A 83 -12.77 -12.41 -9.17
N PRO A 84 -12.69 -13.42 -8.27
CA PRO A 84 -13.72 -14.46 -8.21
C PRO A 84 -15.13 -13.94 -7.91
N ALA A 85 -16.15 -14.62 -8.44
CA ALA A 85 -17.55 -14.17 -8.36
C ALA A 85 -18.05 -13.90 -6.93
N ARG A 86 -17.55 -14.66 -5.94
CA ARG A 86 -17.92 -14.49 -4.51
C ARG A 86 -17.65 -13.09 -3.95
N TYR A 87 -16.74 -12.33 -4.57
CA TYR A 87 -16.40 -10.98 -4.13
C TYR A 87 -17.32 -9.90 -4.72
N GLY A 88 -18.15 -10.25 -5.71
CA GLY A 88 -19.18 -9.35 -6.24
C GLY A 88 -18.69 -8.00 -6.76
N ASN A 89 -17.44 -7.93 -7.26
CA ASN A 89 -16.76 -6.67 -7.60
C ASN A 89 -16.69 -5.64 -6.46
N GLN A 90 -16.67 -6.11 -5.21
CA GLN A 90 -16.55 -5.27 -4.02
C GLN A 90 -15.18 -5.44 -3.37
N PRO A 91 -14.64 -4.39 -2.73
CA PRO A 91 -13.39 -4.45 -1.97
C PRO A 91 -13.60 -5.11 -0.60
N VAL A 92 -14.15 -6.32 -0.59
CA VAL A 92 -14.37 -7.16 0.59
C VAL A 92 -13.41 -8.34 0.55
N TYR A 93 -13.03 -8.86 1.72
CA TYR A 93 -12.25 -10.08 1.82
C TYR A 93 -12.92 -11.07 2.77
N PHE A 94 -12.82 -12.36 2.44
CA PHE A 94 -13.32 -13.45 3.27
C PHE A 94 -12.13 -14.16 3.90
N ALA A 95 -12.24 -14.47 5.20
CA ALA A 95 -11.35 -15.38 5.88
C ALA A 95 -12.04 -16.74 5.94
N ASP A 96 -11.61 -17.68 5.10
CA ASP A 96 -12.13 -19.05 5.11
C ASP A 96 -11.36 -19.88 6.13
N VAL A 97 -12.07 -20.70 6.91
CA VAL A 97 -11.46 -21.72 7.76
C VAL A 97 -11.41 -23.02 6.95
N VAL A 98 -10.20 -23.52 6.69
CA VAL A 98 -9.96 -24.77 5.96
C VAL A 98 -9.52 -25.82 6.96
N VAL A 99 -10.18 -26.99 6.93
CA VAL A 99 -9.91 -28.16 7.78
C VAL A 99 -9.32 -29.31 6.99
#